data_AF-A0A1B6F113-F1
#
_entry.id   AF-A0A1B6F113-F1
#
_cell.length_a   1.000
_cell.length_b   1.000
_cell.length_c   1.000
_cell.angle_alpha   90.00
_cell.angle_beta   90.00
_cell.angle_gamma   90.00
#
_symmetry.space_group_name_H-M   'P 1'
#
loop_
_entity.id
_entity.type
_entity.pdbx_description
1 polymer ?
#
loop_
_entity_poly.entity_id
_entity_poly.type
_entity_poly.pdbx_seq_one_letter_code
_entity_poly.pdbx_strand_id
1 'polypeptide(L)'
;MSIANVFNSLKRLTLNEKIGTSLIARSVSTDSPLCFQVTQFLCGEPLKKKKRLDPAIIRAREEKKKKKLEKQIRRLEKSARQSKPIDECEVPTVLLEPEEVKIRKRKIPPMTSAEVDERVWLTKDWTRYRYQQAVGDISIVERLAYSQARALHELRQESEELYQEAIQIDPAMLPFVVQGPVVTPPIPDYESPDGEYVDISKKWT
;
A
#
# COMPACT_ATOMS: atom_id res chain seq x y z
N MET A 1 12.23 -68.03 13.00
CA MET A 1 12.83 -68.96 12.02
C MET A 1 13.42 -68.09 10.91
N SER A 2 14.72 -67.87 10.73
CA SER A 2 15.92 -68.51 11.24
C SER A 2 17.02 -67.46 11.41
N ILE A 3 17.65 -67.47 12.59
CA ILE A 3 19.04 -67.09 12.81
C ILE A 3 19.92 -68.13 12.09
N ALA A 4 21.20 -67.82 11.86
CA ALA A 4 22.25 -68.76 11.46
C ALA A 4 22.22 -69.07 9.94
N ASN A 5 23.30 -69.02 9.16
CA ASN A 5 24.70 -69.22 9.46
C ASN A 5 25.53 -68.77 8.24
N VAL A 6 26.19 -67.62 8.31
CA VAL A 6 27.58 -67.43 7.84
C VAL A 6 28.21 -66.36 8.75
N PHE A 7 28.36 -66.59 10.06
CA PHE A 7 29.52 -67.30 10.60
C PHE A 7 30.41 -67.92 9.52
N ASN A 8 31.49 -67.21 9.21
CA ASN A 8 32.81 -67.71 8.85
C ASN A 8 33.46 -66.55 8.10
N SER A 9 34.22 -65.68 8.74
CA SER A 9 35.60 -65.98 9.12
C SER A 9 36.15 -64.57 9.42
N LEU A 10 36.31 -64.12 10.65
CA LEU A 10 37.46 -64.41 11.49
C LEU A 10 37.17 -63.83 12.88
N LYS A 11 36.79 -64.71 13.82
CA LYS A 11 37.18 -64.54 15.22
C LYS A 11 38.67 -64.92 15.31
N ARG A 12 39.44 -64.19 16.12
CA ARG A 12 40.92 -64.16 16.26
C ARG A 12 41.58 -63.27 15.21
N LEU A 13 42.09 -62.09 15.55
CA LEU A 13 43.13 -61.91 16.57
C LEU A 13 42.75 -60.86 17.62
N THR A 14 42.45 -61.36 18.80
CA THR A 14 42.75 -60.67 20.06
C THR A 14 44.27 -60.67 20.25
N LEU A 15 44.89 -59.50 20.35
CA LEU A 15 46.06 -59.28 21.22
C LEU A 15 45.53 -58.41 22.37
N ASN A 16 44.77 -59.03 23.28
CA ASN A 16 45.27 -59.46 24.57
C ASN A 16 45.73 -58.26 25.42
N GLU A 17 44.74 -57.67 26.06
CA GLU A 17 44.88 -57.00 27.34
C GLU A 17 45.64 -57.88 28.33
N LYS A 18 46.47 -57.22 29.16
CA LYS A 18 47.20 -57.68 30.37
C LYS A 18 48.71 -57.85 30.21
N ILE A 19 49.39 -56.72 30.18
CA ILE A 19 50.52 -56.47 31.08
C ILE A 19 50.09 -55.23 31.84
N GLY A 20 49.45 -55.39 33.00
CA GLY A 20 50.20 -55.56 34.22
C GLY A 20 49.97 -54.29 35.03
N THR A 21 49.02 -54.38 35.96
CA THR A 21 48.94 -53.49 37.12
C THR A 21 50.34 -53.28 37.71
N SER A 22 50.59 -52.05 38.16
CA SER A 22 51.66 -51.60 39.06
C SER A 22 52.72 -50.70 38.42
N LEU A 23 52.34 -49.48 38.04
CA LEU A 23 53.06 -48.31 38.53
C LEU A 23 52.05 -47.21 38.85
N ILE A 24 52.19 -46.71 40.07
CA ILE A 24 51.39 -45.67 40.72
C ILE A 24 51.35 -44.42 39.84
N ALA A 25 50.18 -44.04 39.34
CA ALA A 25 49.92 -42.69 38.87
C ALA A 25 48.58 -42.25 39.44
N ARG A 26 48.63 -41.42 40.48
CA ARG A 26 47.46 -40.72 41.00
C ARG A 26 46.95 -39.80 39.90
N SER A 27 45.80 -40.11 39.30
CA SER A 27 45.08 -39.18 38.44
C SER A 27 43.64 -39.08 38.94
N VAL A 28 43.46 -38.37 40.06
CA VAL A 28 42.16 -37.80 40.39
C VAL A 28 41.92 -36.68 39.39
N SER A 29 41.11 -36.94 38.36
CA SER A 29 40.56 -35.90 37.50
C SER A 29 39.08 -35.77 37.84
N THR A 30 38.66 -34.57 38.22
CA THR A 30 37.25 -34.23 38.51
C THR A 30 36.49 -33.80 37.26
N ASP A 31 37.11 -33.86 36.08
CA ASP A 31 36.52 -33.37 34.84
C ASP A 31 36.18 -34.49 33.87
N SER A 32 35.04 -34.36 33.18
CA SER A 32 34.55 -35.38 32.25
C SER A 32 35.46 -35.48 31.01
N PRO A 33 35.83 -36.68 30.53
CA PRO A 33 36.70 -36.80 29.36
C PRO A 33 36.00 -36.26 28.11
N LEU A 34 36.59 -35.24 27.50
CA LEU A 34 36.16 -34.71 26.20
C LEU A 34 36.45 -35.74 25.11
N CYS A 35 35.42 -36.51 24.74
CA CYS A 35 35.44 -37.51 23.69
C CYS A 35 35.52 -36.85 22.30
N PHE A 36 36.69 -36.37 21.89
CA PHE A 36 36.89 -35.86 20.54
C PHE A 36 36.90 -37.01 19.53
N GLN A 37 35.88 -37.06 18.68
CA GLN A 37 35.85 -37.92 17.51
C GLN A 37 36.47 -37.17 16.34
N VAL A 38 37.64 -37.59 15.88
CA VAL A 38 38.29 -37.02 14.70
C VAL A 38 37.61 -37.60 13.46
N THR A 39 37.03 -36.76 12.61
CA THR A 39 36.49 -37.18 11.31
C THR A 39 37.60 -37.79 10.46
N GLN A 40 37.34 -38.92 9.80
CA GLN A 40 38.31 -39.58 8.91
C GLN A 40 38.84 -38.60 7.84
N PHE A 41 40.17 -38.56 7.67
CA PHE A 41 40.81 -37.79 6.61
C PHE A 41 40.37 -38.31 5.24
N LEU A 42 39.51 -37.58 4.55
CA LEU A 42 39.21 -37.80 3.13
C LEU A 42 40.41 -37.33 2.31
N CYS A 43 41.27 -38.26 1.91
CA CYS A 43 42.41 -38.02 1.01
C CYS A 43 41.96 -37.75 -0.44
N GLY A 44 41.09 -36.75 -0.64
CA GLY A 44 40.70 -36.28 -1.97
C GLY A 44 41.78 -35.41 -2.62
N GLU A 45 41.97 -35.55 -3.93
CA GLU A 45 42.80 -34.62 -4.71
C GLU A 45 42.28 -33.18 -4.50
N PRO A 46 43.16 -32.17 -4.31
CA PRO A 46 42.73 -30.79 -4.17
C PRO A 46 41.82 -30.37 -5.34
N LEU A 47 40.66 -29.82 -5.00
CA LEU A 47 39.63 -29.46 -5.97
C LEU A 47 40.21 -28.51 -7.05
N LYS A 48 40.10 -28.91 -8.32
CA LYS A 48 40.57 -28.10 -9.45
C LYS A 48 39.98 -26.69 -9.37
N LYS A 49 40.84 -25.67 -9.48
CA LYS A 49 40.43 -24.25 -9.44
C LYS A 49 39.33 -24.00 -10.48
N LYS A 50 38.20 -23.44 -10.05
CA LYS A 50 37.11 -23.07 -10.97
C LYS A 50 37.66 -22.13 -12.04
N LYS A 51 37.48 -22.50 -13.31
CA LYS A 51 37.91 -21.68 -14.45
C LYS A 51 37.11 -20.38 -14.46
N ARG A 52 37.79 -19.25 -14.69
CA ARG A 52 37.14 -17.95 -14.89
C ARG A 52 36.24 -18.06 -16.11
N LEU A 53 34.99 -17.61 -15.99
CA LEU A 53 34.05 -17.59 -17.09
C LEU A 53 34.51 -16.59 -18.17
N ASP A 54 34.26 -16.93 -19.44
CA ASP A 54 34.60 -16.06 -20.55
C ASP A 54 33.92 -14.69 -20.41
N PRO A 55 34.62 -13.60 -20.75
CA PRO A 55 34.08 -12.24 -20.62
C PRO A 55 32.81 -12.03 -21.44
N ALA A 56 32.67 -12.71 -22.58
CA ALA A 56 31.46 -12.67 -23.40
C ALA A 56 30.23 -13.27 -22.68
N ILE A 57 30.42 -14.36 -21.93
CA ILE A 57 29.34 -15.01 -21.17
C ILE A 57 28.89 -14.13 -20.00
N ILE A 58 29.83 -13.42 -19.36
CA ILE A 58 29.52 -12.46 -18.28
C ILE A 58 28.69 -11.29 -18.81
N ARG A 59 29.13 -10.65 -19.91
CA ARG A 59 28.39 -9.56 -20.57
C ARG A 59 26.98 -10.00 -21.00
N ALA A 60 26.85 -11.19 -21.60
CA ALA A 60 25.55 -11.72 -22.01
C ALA A 60 24.61 -11.99 -20.81
N ARG A 61 25.16 -12.41 -19.65
CA ARG A 61 24.37 -12.57 -18.41
C ARG A 61 23.93 -11.22 -17.86
N GLU A 62 24.79 -10.21 -17.88
CA GLU A 62 24.48 -8.85 -17.45
C GLU A 62 23.43 -8.20 -18.34
N GLU A 63 23.54 -8.33 -19.66
CA GLU A 63 22.58 -7.80 -20.61
C GLU A 63 21.20 -8.48 -20.45
N LYS A 64 21.18 -9.79 -20.20
CA LYS A 64 19.94 -10.53 -19.85
C LYS A 64 19.32 -10.01 -18.55
N LYS A 65 20.12 -9.70 -17.52
CA LYS A 65 19.62 -9.11 -16.26
C LYS A 65 19.07 -7.70 -16.50
N LYS A 66 19.78 -6.87 -17.26
CA LYS A 66 19.34 -5.51 -17.63
C LYS A 66 18.00 -5.53 -18.37
N LYS A 67 17.86 -6.37 -19.40
CA LYS A 67 16.60 -6.53 -20.15
C LYS A 67 15.45 -7.04 -19.28
N LYS A 68 15.71 -7.91 -18.30
CA LYS A 68 14.69 -8.36 -17.34
C LYS A 68 14.23 -7.23 -16.43
N LEU A 69 15.17 -6.48 -15.87
CA LEU A 69 14.87 -5.31 -15.02
C LEU A 69 14.10 -4.25 -15.80
N GLU A 70 14.53 -3.93 -17.02
CA GLU A 70 13.84 -2.97 -17.89
C GLU A 70 12.39 -3.37 -18.18
N LYS A 71 12.15 -4.66 -18.47
CA LYS A 71 10.78 -5.17 -18.65
C LYS A 71 9.95 -5.08 -17.37
N GLN A 72 10.55 -5.34 -16.22
CA GLN A 72 9.86 -5.26 -14.93
C GLN A 72 9.52 -3.82 -14.58
N ILE A 73 10.45 -2.88 -14.80
CA ILE A 73 10.21 -1.44 -14.64
C ILE A 73 9.07 -1.00 -15.55
N ARG A 74 9.08 -1.35 -16.84
CA ARG A 74 7.99 -1.02 -17.78
C ARG A 74 6.62 -1.56 -17.33
N ARG A 75 6.57 -2.74 -16.70
CA ARG A 75 5.33 -3.32 -16.16
C ARG A 75 4.84 -2.55 -14.94
N LEU A 76 5.74 -2.23 -14.01
CA LEU A 76 5.43 -1.45 -12.81
C LEU A 76 4.98 -0.03 -13.16
N GLU A 77 5.65 0.63 -14.11
CA GLU A 77 5.26 1.96 -14.60
C GLU A 77 3.87 1.95 -15.25
N LYS A 78 3.53 0.91 -16.02
CA LYS A 78 2.19 0.77 -16.60
C LYS A 78 1.12 0.60 -15.52
N SER A 79 1.41 -0.19 -14.48
CA SER A 79 0.49 -0.42 -13.35
C SER A 79 0.31 0.84 -12.50
N ALA A 80 1.39 1.57 -12.21
CA ALA A 80 1.36 2.79 -11.40
C ALA A 80 0.53 3.91 -12.04
N ARG A 81 0.37 3.90 -13.38
CA ARG A 81 -0.47 4.85 -14.11
C ARG A 81 -1.95 4.48 -14.11
N GLN A 82 -2.32 3.27 -13.74
CA GLN A 82 -3.72 2.87 -13.66
C GLN A 82 -4.30 3.44 -12.36
N SER A 83 -5.26 4.35 -12.48
CA SER A 83 -6.01 4.84 -11.34
C SER A 83 -6.87 3.73 -10.75
N LYS A 84 -7.11 3.80 -9.44
CA LYS A 84 -8.12 2.96 -8.81
C LYS A 84 -9.49 3.26 -9.46
N PRO A 85 -10.33 2.23 -9.73
CA PRO A 85 -11.68 2.47 -10.23
C PRO A 85 -12.50 3.22 -9.18
N ILE A 86 -13.51 3.96 -9.64
CA ILE A 86 -14.42 4.74 -8.80
C ILE A 86 -15.74 3.98 -8.71
N ASP A 87 -15.89 3.20 -7.64
CA ASP A 87 -17.04 2.31 -7.41
C ASP A 87 -18.39 3.07 -7.44
N GLU A 88 -18.43 4.34 -7.02
CA GLU A 88 -19.67 5.15 -6.98
C GLU A 88 -20.16 5.57 -8.38
N CYS A 89 -19.26 5.64 -9.37
CA CYS A 89 -19.62 6.00 -10.74
C CYS A 89 -20.15 4.81 -11.53
N GLU A 90 -19.83 3.59 -11.11
CA GLU A 90 -20.23 2.36 -11.80
C GLU A 90 -21.50 1.78 -11.19
N VAL A 91 -22.43 1.33 -12.04
CA VAL A 91 -23.63 0.64 -11.55
C VAL A 91 -23.23 -0.77 -11.13
N PRO A 92 -23.55 -1.21 -9.89
CA PRO A 92 -23.29 -2.57 -9.45
C PRO A 92 -23.91 -3.60 -10.40
N THR A 93 -23.13 -4.61 -10.79
CA THR A 93 -23.55 -5.66 -11.74
C THR A 93 -24.80 -6.40 -11.28
N VAL A 94 -24.92 -6.59 -9.96
CA VAL A 94 -26.07 -7.20 -9.29
C VAL A 94 -27.39 -6.54 -9.71
N LEU A 95 -27.43 -5.20 -9.77
CA LEU A 95 -28.61 -4.44 -10.17
C LEU A 95 -28.95 -4.54 -11.66
N LEU A 96 -28.00 -4.96 -12.49
CA LEU A 96 -28.21 -5.14 -13.93
C LEU A 96 -28.75 -6.53 -14.27
N GLU A 97 -28.72 -7.46 -13.32
CA GLU A 97 -29.23 -8.82 -13.54
C GLU A 97 -30.74 -8.79 -13.86
N PRO A 98 -31.19 -9.47 -14.92
CA PRO A 98 -32.55 -9.32 -15.42
C PRO A 98 -33.61 -9.79 -14.41
N GLU A 99 -33.26 -10.74 -13.54
CA GLU A 99 -34.12 -11.20 -12.45
C GLU A 99 -34.25 -10.14 -11.35
N GLU A 100 -33.12 -9.57 -10.92
CA GLU A 100 -33.10 -8.50 -9.92
C GLU A 100 -33.85 -7.25 -10.41
N VAL A 101 -33.65 -6.85 -11.66
CA VAL A 101 -34.35 -5.70 -12.25
C VAL A 101 -35.85 -5.93 -12.19
N LYS A 102 -36.34 -7.14 -12.51
CA LYS A 102 -37.79 -7.44 -12.46
C LYS A 102 -38.34 -7.34 -11.04
N ILE A 103 -37.60 -7.82 -10.04
CA ILE A 103 -38.02 -7.83 -8.63
C ILE A 103 -37.99 -6.42 -8.03
N ARG A 104 -36.91 -5.66 -8.29
CA ARG A 104 -36.65 -4.35 -7.67
C ARG A 104 -37.32 -3.18 -8.40
N LYS A 105 -37.74 -3.34 -9.66
CA LYS A 105 -38.36 -2.27 -10.45
C LYS A 105 -39.75 -1.93 -9.91
N ARG A 106 -39.87 -0.72 -9.37
CA ARG A 106 -41.15 -0.15 -8.94
C ARG A 106 -41.99 0.24 -10.16
N LYS A 107 -43.29 -0.10 -10.13
CA LYS A 107 -44.27 0.38 -11.11
C LYS A 107 -44.64 1.82 -10.74
N ILE A 108 -44.26 2.78 -11.59
CA ILE A 108 -44.54 4.20 -11.35
C ILE A 108 -45.90 4.51 -11.98
N PRO A 109 -46.86 5.10 -11.23
CA PRO A 109 -48.13 5.53 -11.82
C PRO A 109 -47.88 6.67 -12.83
N PRO A 110 -48.67 6.74 -13.93
CA PRO A 110 -48.57 7.84 -14.87
C PRO A 110 -48.95 9.15 -14.16
N MET A 111 -48.16 10.20 -14.37
CA MET A 111 -48.45 11.51 -13.80
C MET A 111 -49.67 12.14 -14.48
N THR A 112 -50.46 12.84 -13.69
CA THR A 112 -51.59 13.64 -14.18
C THR A 112 -51.06 14.87 -14.90
N SER A 113 -51.77 15.39 -15.91
CA SER A 113 -51.35 16.60 -16.63
C SER A 113 -51.11 17.80 -15.71
N ALA A 114 -51.97 17.99 -14.70
CA ALA A 114 -51.81 19.05 -13.71
C ALA A 114 -50.49 18.94 -12.92
N GLU A 115 -50.09 17.73 -12.52
CA GLU A 115 -48.82 17.50 -11.77
C GLU A 115 -47.59 17.79 -12.65
N VAL A 116 -47.68 17.48 -13.94
CA VAL A 116 -46.64 17.79 -14.92
C VAL A 116 -46.49 19.30 -15.06
N ASP A 117 -47.61 20.01 -15.22
CA ASP A 117 -47.62 21.46 -15.34
C ASP A 117 -47.06 22.13 -14.07
N GLU A 118 -47.48 21.70 -12.89
CA GLU A 118 -46.94 22.19 -11.61
C GLU A 118 -45.43 22.01 -11.51
N ARG A 119 -44.91 20.84 -11.91
CA ARG A 119 -43.45 20.59 -11.93
C ARG A 119 -42.74 21.52 -12.90
N VAL A 120 -43.32 21.80 -14.06
CA VAL A 120 -42.76 22.75 -15.04
C VAL A 120 -42.72 24.15 -14.45
N TRP A 121 -43.79 24.61 -13.81
CA TRP A 121 -43.82 25.91 -13.14
C TRP A 121 -42.79 26.01 -12.02
N LEU A 122 -42.72 25.01 -11.14
CA LEU A 122 -41.73 24.95 -10.06
C LEU A 122 -40.30 24.98 -10.61
N THR A 123 -40.04 24.27 -11.71
CA THR A 123 -38.73 24.25 -12.35
C THR A 123 -38.37 25.63 -12.92
N LYS A 124 -39.32 26.33 -13.54
CA LYS A 124 -39.12 27.70 -14.02
C LYS A 124 -38.85 28.69 -12.89
N ASP A 125 -39.57 28.58 -11.79
CA ASP A 125 -39.35 29.42 -10.62
C ASP A 125 -37.99 29.15 -9.98
N TRP A 126 -37.61 27.88 -9.87
CA TRP A 126 -36.32 27.46 -9.36
C TRP A 126 -35.16 27.96 -10.23
N THR A 127 -35.27 27.86 -11.56
CA THR A 127 -34.21 28.36 -12.46
C THR A 127 -34.06 29.87 -12.35
N ARG A 128 -35.16 30.62 -12.27
CA ARG A 128 -35.12 32.07 -12.04
C ARG A 128 -34.47 32.41 -10.70
N TYR A 129 -34.83 31.71 -9.63
CA TYR A 129 -34.23 31.90 -8.31
C TYR A 129 -32.72 31.63 -8.32
N ARG A 130 -32.30 30.50 -8.87
CA ARG A 130 -30.88 30.13 -8.96
C ARG A 130 -30.07 31.08 -9.83
N TYR A 131 -30.67 31.60 -10.90
CA TYR A 131 -30.06 32.64 -11.71
C TYR A 131 -29.82 33.92 -10.91
N GLN A 132 -30.83 34.41 -10.19
CA GLN A 132 -30.69 35.61 -9.34
C GLN A 132 -29.61 35.43 -8.26
N GLN A 133 -29.57 34.25 -7.62
CA GLN A 133 -28.52 33.93 -6.66
C GLN A 133 -27.14 33.97 -7.30
N ALA A 134 -26.96 33.32 -8.44
CA ALA A 134 -25.66 33.29 -9.15
C ALA A 134 -25.20 34.69 -9.58
N VAL A 135 -26.11 35.54 -10.07
CA VAL A 135 -25.80 36.93 -10.42
C VAL A 135 -25.38 37.72 -9.17
N GLY A 136 -26.06 37.52 -8.04
CA GLY A 136 -25.68 38.12 -6.76
C GLY A 136 -24.29 37.69 -6.31
N ASP A 137 -24.00 36.40 -6.36
CA ASP A 137 -22.69 35.84 -5.98
C ASP A 137 -21.56 36.40 -6.86
N ILE A 138 -21.77 36.44 -8.18
CA ILE A 138 -20.81 37.02 -9.14
C ILE A 138 -20.58 38.50 -8.82
N SER A 139 -21.64 39.27 -8.59
CA SER A 139 -21.53 40.70 -8.26
C SER A 139 -20.73 40.94 -6.97
N ILE A 140 -20.89 40.07 -5.96
CA ILE A 140 -20.12 40.16 -4.72
C ILE A 140 -18.64 39.89 -4.99
N VAL A 141 -18.31 38.85 -5.75
CA VAL A 141 -16.94 38.51 -6.12
C VAL A 141 -16.29 39.63 -6.94
N GLU A 142 -16.98 40.18 -7.92
CA GLU A 142 -16.51 41.32 -8.73
C GLU A 142 -16.22 42.54 -7.86
N ARG A 143 -17.11 42.86 -6.93
CA ARG A 143 -16.93 43.97 -5.99
C ARG A 143 -15.72 43.75 -5.09
N LEU A 144 -15.54 42.53 -4.56
CA LEU A 144 -14.39 42.17 -3.73
C LEU A 144 -13.09 42.30 -4.52
N ALA A 145 -13.04 41.75 -5.74
CA ALA A 145 -11.87 41.84 -6.61
C ALA A 145 -11.53 43.30 -6.97
N TYR A 146 -12.54 44.13 -7.30
CA TYR A 146 -12.35 45.54 -7.57
C TYR A 146 -11.81 46.29 -6.35
N SER A 147 -12.37 46.02 -5.15
CA SER A 147 -11.90 46.64 -3.91
C SER A 147 -10.46 46.25 -3.57
N GLN A 148 -10.09 44.99 -3.79
CA GLN A 148 -8.72 44.50 -3.60
C GLN A 148 -7.76 45.17 -4.59
N ALA A 149 -8.11 45.23 -5.87
CA ALA A 149 -7.28 45.86 -6.90
C ALA A 149 -7.06 47.36 -6.63
N ARG A 150 -8.12 48.06 -6.21
CA ARG A 150 -8.05 49.48 -5.83
C ARG A 150 -7.14 49.67 -4.60
N ALA A 151 -7.33 48.86 -3.55
CA ALA A 151 -6.49 48.92 -2.36
C ALA A 151 -5.01 48.68 -2.68
N LEU A 152 -4.68 47.73 -3.55
CA LEU A 152 -3.31 47.48 -4.01
C LEU A 152 -2.74 48.65 -4.84
N HIS A 153 -3.58 49.31 -5.64
CA HIS A 153 -3.15 50.48 -6.41
C HIS A 153 -2.82 51.66 -5.49
N GLU A 154 -3.68 51.93 -4.50
CA GLU A 154 -3.45 52.98 -3.49
C GLU A 154 -2.20 52.65 -2.64
N LEU A 155 -2.07 51.40 -2.16
CA LEU A 155 -0.89 50.92 -1.43
C LEU A 155 0.41 51.16 -2.22
N ARG A 156 0.40 50.90 -3.53
CA ARG A 156 1.56 51.10 -4.39
C ARG A 156 1.97 52.57 -4.52
N GLN A 157 0.99 53.48 -4.57
CA GLN A 157 1.26 54.92 -4.62
C GLN A 157 1.87 55.44 -3.32
N GLU A 158 1.51 54.82 -2.18
CA GLU A 158 2.05 55.17 -0.86
C GLU A 158 3.41 54.52 -0.57
N SER A 159 3.57 53.23 -0.86
CA SER A 159 4.79 52.46 -0.61
C SER A 159 4.93 51.25 -1.55
N GLU A 160 5.97 51.26 -2.39
CA GLU A 160 6.28 50.14 -3.28
C GLU A 160 6.80 48.91 -2.51
N GLU A 161 7.48 49.10 -1.37
CA GLU A 161 8.02 47.99 -0.56
C GLU A 161 6.89 47.11 0.00
N LEU A 162 5.87 47.74 0.60
CA LEU A 162 4.71 47.03 1.15
C LEU A 162 3.88 46.34 0.05
N TYR A 163 3.81 46.94 -1.14
CA TYR A 163 3.15 46.34 -2.29
C TYR A 163 3.85 45.05 -2.74
N GLN A 164 5.18 45.02 -2.76
CA GLN A 164 5.94 43.83 -3.13
C GLN A 164 5.75 42.69 -2.15
N GLU A 165 5.64 42.99 -0.85
CA GLU A 165 5.34 42.01 0.20
C GLU A 165 3.91 41.49 0.09
N ALA A 166 2.92 42.38 -0.08
CA ALA A 166 1.50 42.03 -0.12
C ALA A 166 1.11 41.12 -1.31
N ILE A 167 1.87 41.14 -2.40
CA ILE A 167 1.62 40.30 -3.59
C ILE A 167 2.17 38.88 -3.43
N GLN A 168 3.11 38.66 -2.49
CA GLN A 168 3.67 37.33 -2.31
C GLN A 168 2.60 36.33 -1.85
N ILE A 169 2.68 35.11 -2.37
CA ILE A 169 1.81 34.01 -1.94
C ILE A 169 2.27 33.58 -0.56
N ASP A 170 1.36 33.55 0.42
CA ASP A 170 1.65 33.01 1.74
C ASP A 170 1.73 31.48 1.70
N PRO A 171 2.92 30.88 1.90
CA PRO A 171 3.06 29.42 1.94
C PRO A 171 2.33 28.78 3.12
N ALA A 172 2.03 29.53 4.19
CA ALA A 172 1.31 29.02 5.36
C ALA A 172 -0.18 28.76 5.08
N MET A 173 -0.72 29.28 3.97
CA MET A 173 -2.11 29.04 3.56
C MET A 173 -2.35 27.60 3.08
N LEU A 174 -1.30 26.84 2.76
CA LEU A 174 -1.41 25.46 2.26
C LEU A 174 -0.79 24.46 3.27
N PRO A 175 -1.49 23.38 3.67
CA PRO A 175 -2.81 22.94 3.21
C PRO A 175 -3.97 23.65 3.95
N PHE A 176 -4.93 24.18 3.20
CA PHE A 176 -6.17 24.73 3.75
C PHE A 176 -7.21 23.62 3.95
N VAL A 177 -7.70 23.46 5.19
CA VAL A 177 -8.75 22.49 5.54
C VAL A 177 -9.90 23.21 6.21
N VAL A 178 -11.10 23.07 5.66
CA VAL A 178 -12.34 23.62 6.23
C VAL A 178 -13.40 22.54 6.28
N GLN A 179 -14.10 22.46 7.40
CA GLN A 179 -15.27 21.63 7.56
C GLN A 179 -16.51 22.48 7.26
N GLY A 180 -17.43 21.93 6.46
CA GLY A 180 -18.68 22.59 6.14
C GLY A 180 -19.60 22.72 7.36
N PRO A 181 -20.62 23.59 7.30
CA PRO A 181 -21.60 23.73 8.37
C PRO A 181 -22.37 22.42 8.57
N VAL A 182 -22.60 22.06 9.83
CA VAL A 182 -23.45 20.93 10.24
C VAL A 182 -24.91 21.37 10.37
N VAL A 183 -25.85 20.43 10.18
CA VAL A 183 -27.30 20.69 10.33
C VAL A 183 -27.64 21.13 11.76
N THR A 184 -26.97 20.56 12.76
CA THR A 184 -27.18 20.86 14.17
C THR A 184 -25.81 20.99 14.84
N PRO A 185 -25.59 22.03 15.68
CA PRO A 185 -24.33 22.19 16.40
C PRO A 185 -24.07 21.02 17.37
N PRO A 186 -22.81 20.78 17.75
CA PRO A 186 -22.47 19.73 18.70
C PRO A 186 -23.10 19.98 20.07
N ILE A 187 -23.59 18.92 20.69
CA ILE A 187 -24.10 18.94 22.06
C ILE A 187 -22.91 18.87 23.02
N PRO A 188 -22.78 19.77 24.01
CA PRO A 188 -21.70 19.71 24.99
C PRO A 188 -21.81 18.43 25.83
N ASP A 189 -20.67 17.82 26.12
CA ASP A 189 -20.54 16.62 26.97
C ASP A 189 -21.35 15.40 26.49
N TYR A 190 -21.58 15.30 25.18
CA TYR A 190 -22.24 14.12 24.60
C TYR A 190 -21.31 12.90 24.61
N GLU A 191 -21.60 11.94 25.47
CA GLU A 191 -20.95 10.63 25.48
C GLU A 191 -21.49 9.78 24.33
N SER A 192 -20.66 9.59 23.31
CA SER A 192 -20.99 8.72 22.19
C SER A 192 -20.87 7.25 22.61
N PRO A 193 -21.77 6.36 22.16
CA PRO A 193 -21.67 4.94 22.47
C PRO A 193 -20.39 4.33 21.87
N ASP A 194 -19.78 3.39 22.59
CA ASP A 194 -18.59 2.69 22.14
C ASP A 194 -18.87 1.81 20.91
N GLY A 195 -17.94 1.82 19.95
CA GLY A 195 -17.99 0.99 18.76
C GLY A 195 -16.62 0.82 18.09
N GLU A 196 -16.42 -0.30 17.41
CA GLU A 196 -15.20 -0.58 16.65
C GLU A 196 -15.35 -0.13 15.19
N TYR A 197 -14.40 0.66 14.69
CA TYR A 197 -14.31 1.00 13.27
C TYR A 197 -13.49 -0.04 12.52
N VAL A 198 -14.12 -0.76 11.59
CA VAL A 198 -13.45 -1.71 10.69
C VAL A 198 -13.42 -1.13 9.28
N ASP A 199 -12.22 -0.86 8.78
CA ASP A 199 -12.03 -0.40 7.40
C ASP A 199 -12.29 -1.55 6.40
N ILE A 200 -13.40 -1.45 5.68
CA ILE A 200 -13.83 -2.40 4.63
C ILE A 200 -13.44 -1.93 3.21
N SER A 201 -12.58 -0.91 3.09
CA SER A 201 -12.14 -0.36 1.81
C SER A 201 -11.46 -1.43 0.95
N LYS A 202 -11.90 -1.57 -0.30
CA LYS A 202 -11.31 -2.50 -1.26
C LYS A 202 -9.86 -2.11 -1.57
N LYS A 203 -8.93 -3.03 -1.34
CA LYS A 203 -7.52 -2.86 -1.70
C LYS A 203 -7.30 -3.29 -3.14
N TRP A 204 -6.93 -2.33 -3.99
CA TRP A 204 -6.54 -2.55 -5.38
C TRP A 204 -5.01 -2.64 -5.44
N THR A 205 -4.46 -3.85 -5.60
CA THR A 205 -3.00 -4.12 -5.74
C THR A 205 -2.67 -4.66 -7.12
#